data_AF-A0A7X0L843-F1
#
_entry.id   AF-A0A7X0L843-F1
#
_cell.length_a   1.000
_cell.length_b   1.000
_cell.length_c   1.000
_cell.angle_alpha   90.00
_cell.angle_beta   90.00
_cell.angle_gamma   90.00
#
_symmetry.space_group_name_H-M   'P 1'
#
loop_
_entity.id
_entity.type
_entity.pdbx_description
1 polymer ?
#
loop_
_entity_poly.entity_id
_entity_poly.type
_entity_poly.pdbx_seq_one_letter_code
_entity_poly.pdbx_strand_id
1 'polypeptide(L)' 'MFRNDPARVAEAFRALVEPGGRFAQAFEHVVFGVLDRTRDRQVLGAFEETFSSSRSAPAGGA' A
#
# COMPACT_ATOMS: atom_id res chain seq x y z
N MET A 1 -21.84 6.26 1.18
CA MET A 1 -20.46 6.02 0.68
C MET A 1 -19.58 7.15 1.17
N PHE A 2 -18.50 6.86 1.87
CA PHE A 2 -17.48 7.86 2.20
C PHE A 2 -16.68 8.17 0.94
N ARG A 3 -16.55 9.45 0.60
CA ARG A 3 -15.88 9.93 -0.63
C ARG A 3 -14.41 10.22 -0.38
N ASN A 4 -13.71 9.27 0.24
CA ASN A 4 -12.28 9.44 0.49
C ASN A 4 -11.51 9.38 -0.83
N ASP A 5 -10.46 10.20 -0.92
CA ASP A 5 -9.48 10.12 -1.98
C ASP A 5 -8.64 8.83 -1.80
N PRO A 6 -8.66 7.88 -2.76
CA PRO A 6 -7.93 6.63 -2.65
C PRO A 6 -6.42 6.82 -2.46
N ALA A 7 -5.81 7.81 -3.13
CA ALA A 7 -4.38 8.07 -3.01
C ALA A 7 -4.02 8.50 -1.58
N ARG A 8 -4.84 9.38 -0.99
CA ARG A 8 -4.65 9.81 0.40
C ARG A 8 -4.78 8.66 1.39
N VAL A 9 -5.68 7.72 1.13
CA VAL A 9 -5.84 6.53 1.98
C VAL A 9 -4.62 5.62 1.85
N ALA A 10 -4.14 5.37 0.63
CA ALA A 10 -2.96 4.54 0.39
C ALA A 10 -1.72 5.13 1.09
N GLU A 11 -1.49 6.44 0.97
CA GLU A 11 -0.37 7.12 1.63
C GLU A 11 -0.48 7.09 3.16
N ALA A 12 -1.69 7.20 3.71
CA ALA A 12 -1.90 7.08 5.16
C ALA A 12 -1.49 5.70 5.68
N PHE A 13 -1.78 4.62 4.91
CA PHE A 13 -1.30 3.29 5.25
C PHE A 13 0.22 3.18 5.08
N ARG A 14 0.77 3.68 3.97
CA ARG A 14 2.21 3.66 3.71
C ARG A 14 3.00 4.27 4.87
N ALA A 15 2.60 5.44 5.35
CA ALA A 15 3.25 6.12 6.48
C ALA A 15 3.23 5.32 7.80
N LEU A 16 2.30 4.38 7.94
CA LEU A 16 2.14 3.57 9.13
C LEU A 16 2.94 2.26 9.07
N VAL A 17 3.01 1.64 7.89
CA VAL A 17 3.54 0.27 7.73
C VAL A 17 4.91 0.18 7.05
N GLU A 18 5.32 1.20 6.31
CA GLU A 18 6.67 1.26 5.73
C GLU A 18 7.73 1.59 6.80
N PRO A 19 9.04 1.40 6.49
CA PRO A 19 10.12 1.78 7.38
C PRO A 19 9.98 3.22 7.91
N GLY A 20 10.14 3.37 9.23
CA GLY A 20 9.92 4.64 9.93
C GLY A 20 8.49 4.87 10.42
N GLY A 21 7.53 4.05 9.97
CA GLY A 21 6.16 4.06 10.47
C GLY A 21 5.99 3.36 11.82
N ARG A 22 4.92 3.70 12.55
CA ARG A 22 4.61 3.12 13.86
C ARG A 22 4.51 1.59 13.84
N PHE A 23 4.09 1.00 12.73
CA PHE A 23 3.86 -0.43 12.56
C PHE A 23 4.85 -1.10 11.61
N ALA A 24 5.99 -0.46 11.33
CA ALA A 24 6.98 -0.92 10.36
C ALA A 24 7.42 -2.39 10.53
N GLN A 25 7.34 -2.95 11.74
CA GLN A 25 7.77 -4.31 12.09
C GLN A 25 6.68 -5.08 12.86
N ALA A 26 5.44 -4.60 12.85
CA ALA A 26 4.35 -5.20 13.62
C ALA A 26 3.73 -6.43 12.94
N PHE A 27 3.93 -6.57 11.62
CA PHE A 27 3.34 -7.63 10.81
C PHE A 27 4.43 -8.27 9.94
N GLU A 28 4.36 -9.59 9.77
CA GLU A 28 5.22 -10.32 8.84
C GLU A 28 4.88 -9.97 7.38
N HIS A 29 3.59 -9.86 7.07
CA HIS A 29 3.10 -9.58 5.73
C HIS A 29 1.76 -8.83 5.75
N VAL A 30 1.59 -7.84 4.87
CA VAL A 30 0.38 -7.04 4.73
C VAL A 30 -0.12 -7.13 3.29
N VAL A 31 -1.40 -7.43 3.12
CA VAL A 31 -2.06 -7.51 1.81
C VAL A 31 -3.26 -6.56 1.77
N PHE A 32 -3.32 -5.70 0.75
CA PHE A 32 -4.47 -4.86 0.48
C PHE A 32 -5.39 -5.53 -0.55
N GLY A 33 -6.46 -6.16 -0.08
CA GLY A 33 -7.49 -6.77 -0.94
C GLY A 33 -8.44 -5.72 -1.53
N VAL A 34 -8.05 -5.10 -2.65
CA VAL A 34 -8.84 -4.04 -3.29
C VAL A 34 -9.66 -4.59 -4.48
N LEU A 35 -10.96 -4.78 -4.26
CA LEU A 35 -11.90 -5.08 -5.35
C LEU A 35 -12.34 -3.78 -6.03
N ASP A 36 -11.74 -3.49 -7.17
CA ASP A 36 -12.15 -2.38 -8.03
C ASP A 36 -12.74 -2.90 -9.34
N ARG A 37 -14.04 -2.65 -9.54
CA ARG A 37 -14.79 -3.03 -10.75
C ARG A 37 -15.02 -1.83 -11.69
N THR A 38 -14.46 -0.67 -11.37
CA THR A 38 -14.54 0.50 -12.24
C THR A 38 -13.64 0.34 -13.45
N ARG A 39 -13.99 1.00 -14.55
CA ARG A 39 -13.22 0.94 -15.80
C ARG A 39 -11.79 1.42 -15.61
N ASP A 40 -11.62 2.50 -14.84
CA ASP A 40 -10.34 3.18 -14.66
C ASP A 40 -9.53 2.58 -13.49
N ARG A 41 -10.12 1.64 -12.74
CA ARG A 41 -9.51 0.97 -11.58
C ARG A 41 -8.85 1.95 -10.59
N GLN A 42 -9.49 3.10 -10.35
CA GLN A 42 -8.88 4.23 -9.63
C GLN A 42 -8.43 3.87 -8.21
N VAL A 43 -9.19 3.03 -7.51
CA VAL A 43 -8.84 2.63 -6.14
C VAL A 43 -7.69 1.65 -6.16
N LEU A 44 -7.74 0.64 -7.04
CA LEU A 44 -6.64 -0.31 -7.14
C LEU A 44 -5.35 0.36 -7.60
N GLY A 45 -5.42 1.20 -8.63
CA GLY A 45 -4.27 1.92 -9.19
C GLY A 45 -3.58 2.79 -8.17
N ALA A 46 -4.34 3.50 -7.32
CA ALA A 46 -3.75 4.31 -6.25
C ALA A 46 -2.92 3.48 -5.26
N PHE A 47 -3.39 2.28 -4.88
CA PHE A 47 -2.62 1.38 -4.01
C PHE A 47 -1.41 0.78 -4.75
N GLU A 48 -1.58 0.37 -6.01
CA GLU A 48 -0.48 -0.13 -6.84
C GLU A 48 0.64 0.91 -6.97
N GLU A 49 0.31 2.17 -7.27
CA GLU A 49 1.28 3.26 -7.39
C GLU A 49 2.01 3.55 -6.08
N THR A 50 1.28 3.70 -4.97
CA THR A 50 1.87 3.99 -3.65
C THR A 50 2.82 2.90 -3.16
N PHE A 51 2.53 1.62 -3.42
CA PHE A 51 3.32 0.48 -2.93
C PHE A 51 4.27 -0.15 -3.98
N SER A 52 4.25 0.29 -5.24
CA SER A 52 5.18 -0.22 -6.27
C SER A 52 6.66 0.10 -5.99
N SER A 53 6.94 1.17 -5.25
CA SER A 53 8.32 1.57 -4.89
C SER A 53 8.88 0.83 -3.68
N SER A 54 8.07 0.13 -2.88
CA SER A 54 8.52 -0.56 -1.68
C SER A 54 8.94 -2.01 -1.90
N ARG A 55 8.98 -2.45 -3.17
CA ARG A 55 9.61 -3.72 -3.57
C ARG A 55 11.14 -3.59 -3.45
N SER A 56 11.63 -3.45 -2.21
CA SER A 56 13.00 -3.78 -1.86
C SER A 56 13.19 -5.24 -2.28
N ALA A 57 14.11 -5.46 -3.23
CA ALA A 57 14.54 -6.80 -3.59
C ALA A 57 14.94 -7.55 -2.31
N PRO A 58 14.70 -8.88 -2.22
CA PRO A 58 15.22 -9.64 -1.09
C PRO A 58 16.74 -9.42 -1.07
N ALA A 59 17.25 -8.86 0.03
CA ALA A 59 18.68 -8.83 0.27
C ALA A 59 19.14 -10.29 0.23
N GLY A 60 19.87 -10.64 -0.83
CA GLY A 60 20.36 -12.00 -1.05
C GLY A 60 21.07 -12.49 0.20
N GLY A 61 20.59 -13.60 0.76
CA GLY A 61 21.25 -14.29 1.86
C GLY A 61 22.66 -14.68 1.45
N ALA A 62 23.61 -14.35 2.32
CA ALA A 62 24.95 -14.91 2.34
C ALA A 62 24.93 -16.33 2.92
#